data_AF-A0A2V1CD22-F1
#
_entry.id   AF-A0A2V1CD22-F1
#
_cell.length_a   1.000
_cell.length_b   1.000
_cell.length_c   1.000
_cell.angle_alpha   90.00
_cell.angle_beta   90.00
_cell.angle_gamma   90.00
#
_symmetry.space_group_name_H-M   'P 1'
#
loop_
_entity.id
_entity.type
_entity.pdbx_description
1 polymer ?
#
loop_
_entity_poly.entity_id
_entity_poly.type
_entity_poly.pdbx_seq_one_letter_code
_entity_poly.pdbx_strand_id
1 'polypeptide(L)'
;MHISRLRSASTSPQLCSPALSLLLTFLLVALNNVASHTIFTNLFIDGIDQGDATCVRMPMTPHNATFPITDLESRDMACGYDGTKGVARVCPVSASSKLTFQFREYPDYSRPGAIDSSHLGPCAVYMKHVSSAIKDNGVGDGWFKIASMGYDAASKKWCTQKLSEKNGLLDLGVKIPEDLARGYYLVRPELLSLHDADKDPPNPQFYTGCAQIFVASAGTALPKYTVKIPGYVGITDKSVLFDVYNPVWPYAEPGPEVYTPGRSPGRTVGLLQRQDEGLLPGNARIVNANWWGVELSSYGDENGLFPYQASKSCYSQADAYYKSAPPTGSKNCKVWESRCSEIQGACKQSILTGPPN
;
A
#
# COMPACT_ATOMS: atom_id res chain seq x y z
N MET A 1 1.19 -45.83 -61.89
CA MET A 1 2.32 -46.03 -60.97
C MET A 1 2.91 -44.66 -60.64
N HIS A 2 3.11 -44.37 -59.35
CA HIS A 2 3.76 -43.19 -58.74
C HIS A 2 2.96 -41.88 -58.65
N ILE A 3 2.26 -41.64 -57.53
CA ILE A 3 2.71 -41.24 -56.16
C ILE A 3 2.77 -39.72 -56.04
N SER A 4 1.76 -39.20 -55.34
CA SER A 4 1.66 -37.91 -54.68
C SER A 4 2.85 -37.68 -53.74
N ARG A 5 3.55 -36.55 -53.85
CA ARG A 5 4.42 -36.05 -52.78
C ARG A 5 3.95 -34.68 -52.33
N LEU A 6 3.17 -34.68 -51.25
CA LEU A 6 3.14 -33.60 -50.27
C LEU A 6 4.57 -33.42 -49.77
N ARG A 7 5.18 -32.26 -50.03
CA ARG A 7 6.38 -31.83 -49.29
C ARG A 7 5.93 -30.89 -48.20
N SER A 8 6.27 -31.27 -46.98
CA SER A 8 6.11 -30.54 -45.74
C SER A 8 6.71 -29.14 -45.86
N ALA A 9 5.94 -28.15 -45.40
CA ALA A 9 6.51 -26.87 -45.00
C ALA A 9 7.42 -27.14 -43.80
N SER A 10 8.74 -27.11 -44.04
CA SER A 10 9.75 -27.04 -43.01
C SER A 10 9.59 -25.72 -42.26
N THR A 11 8.87 -25.72 -41.14
CA THR A 11 8.95 -24.66 -40.14
C THR A 11 10.34 -24.72 -39.53
N SER A 12 11.25 -23.87 -39.99
CA SER A 12 12.54 -23.65 -39.32
C SER A 12 12.26 -23.30 -37.85
N PRO A 13 12.98 -23.88 -36.88
CA PRO A 13 12.90 -23.41 -35.51
C PRO A 13 13.38 -21.95 -35.54
N GLN A 14 12.54 -21.02 -35.11
CA GLN A 14 12.96 -19.65 -34.85
C GLN A 14 14.08 -19.73 -33.81
N LEU A 15 15.33 -19.73 -34.26
CA LEU A 15 16.48 -19.62 -33.38
C LEU A 15 16.26 -18.35 -32.55
N CYS A 16 16.37 -18.50 -31.23
CA CYS A 16 16.35 -17.46 -30.20
C CYS A 16 17.40 -16.37 -30.53
N SER A 17 17.17 -15.56 -31.57
CA SER A 17 17.99 -14.42 -31.97
C SER A 17 17.69 -13.24 -31.06
N PRO A 18 18.69 -12.41 -30.74
CA PRO A 18 18.53 -11.37 -29.75
C PRO A 18 17.55 -10.31 -30.27
N ALA A 19 16.48 -10.05 -29.52
CA ALA A 19 15.94 -8.71 -29.51
C ALA A 19 17.00 -7.83 -28.85
N LEU A 20 17.42 -6.77 -29.54
CA LEU A 20 18.45 -5.83 -29.12
C LEU A 20 18.19 -5.37 -27.69
N SER A 21 18.96 -5.87 -26.71
CA SER A 21 18.92 -5.40 -25.34
C SER A 21 19.48 -3.99 -25.30
N LEU A 22 18.60 -3.00 -25.12
CA LEU A 22 18.99 -1.66 -24.75
C LEU A 22 19.56 -1.72 -23.32
N LEU A 23 20.88 -1.67 -23.18
CA LEU A 23 21.50 -1.37 -21.89
C LEU A 23 21.14 0.08 -21.53
N LEU A 24 20.15 0.26 -20.65
CA LEU A 24 19.97 1.53 -19.96
C LEU A 24 21.03 1.65 -18.86
N THR A 25 22.08 2.41 -19.12
CA THR A 25 22.99 2.91 -18.10
C THR A 25 22.27 4.01 -17.31
N PHE A 26 21.83 3.69 -16.09
CA PHE A 26 21.35 4.70 -15.14
C PHE A 26 22.55 5.46 -14.56
N LEU A 27 22.62 6.76 -14.84
CA LEU A 27 23.52 7.69 -14.15
C LEU A 27 22.98 7.92 -12.73
N LEU A 28 23.66 7.39 -11.73
CA LEU A 28 23.31 7.59 -10.32
C LEU A 28 23.71 9.00 -9.89
N VAL A 29 22.80 9.97 -10.05
CA VAL A 29 22.94 11.28 -9.40
C VAL A 29 22.52 11.11 -7.95
N ALA A 30 23.50 11.11 -7.04
CA ALA A 30 23.23 11.15 -5.60
C ALA A 30 22.69 12.54 -5.22
N LEU A 31 21.38 12.71 -5.31
CA LEU A 31 20.69 13.84 -4.69
C LEU A 31 20.69 13.59 -3.18
N ASN A 32 21.45 14.39 -2.44
CA ASN A 32 21.34 14.48 -0.98
C ASN A 32 20.01 15.16 -0.65
N ASN A 33 18.91 14.41 -0.72
CA ASN A 33 17.65 14.83 -0.14
C ASN A 33 17.80 14.74 1.37
N VAL A 34 17.71 15.86 2.07
CA VAL A 34 17.40 15.84 3.50
C VAL A 34 15.95 15.36 3.55
N ALA A 35 15.76 14.06 3.76
CA ALA A 35 14.42 13.54 3.98
C ALA A 35 14.02 13.92 5.40
N SER A 36 12.92 14.65 5.53
CA SER A 36 12.31 15.03 6.81
C SER A 36 10.90 14.48 6.95
N HIS A 37 10.31 14.14 5.80
CA HIS A 37 8.92 13.78 5.66
C HIS A 37 8.74 12.27 5.58
N THR A 38 7.50 11.81 5.62
CA THR A 38 7.20 10.38 5.80
C THR A 38 6.11 9.88 4.87
N ILE A 39 6.07 8.57 4.65
CA ILE A 39 5.03 7.90 3.88
C ILE A 39 4.61 6.61 4.57
N PHE A 40 3.32 6.27 4.51
CA PHE A 40 2.81 4.98 4.95
C PHE A 40 3.16 3.89 3.92
N THR A 41 3.94 2.88 4.33
CA THR A 41 4.47 1.86 3.40
C THR A 41 3.95 0.45 3.68
N ASN A 42 3.82 0.03 4.95
CA ASN A 42 3.53 -1.37 5.28
C ASN A 42 2.42 -1.50 6.30
N LEU A 43 1.46 -2.39 6.01
CA LEU A 43 0.49 -2.86 6.97
C LEU A 43 1.02 -4.09 7.69
N PHE A 44 0.82 -4.15 9.01
CA PHE A 44 1.06 -5.32 9.82
C PHE A 44 -0.27 -5.80 10.41
N ILE A 45 -0.54 -7.09 10.32
CA ILE A 45 -1.73 -7.75 10.87
C ILE A 45 -1.26 -8.77 11.89
N ASP A 46 -1.66 -8.62 13.15
CA ASP A 46 -1.25 -9.49 14.27
C ASP A 46 0.28 -9.67 14.37
N GLY A 47 1.01 -8.58 14.07
CA GLY A 47 2.48 -8.55 14.08
C GLY A 47 3.16 -9.08 12.82
N ILE A 48 2.40 -9.59 11.85
CA ILE A 48 2.92 -10.08 10.57
C ILE A 48 2.92 -8.95 9.54
N ASP A 49 4.11 -8.61 9.02
CA ASP A 49 4.28 -7.68 7.90
C ASP A 49 3.62 -8.24 6.64
N GLN A 50 2.71 -7.49 6.02
CA GLN A 50 2.06 -7.88 4.77
C GLN A 50 2.95 -7.64 3.54
N GLY A 51 4.10 -6.99 3.72
CA GLY A 51 5.06 -6.67 2.69
C GLY A 51 4.92 -5.24 2.17
N ASP A 52 5.99 -4.77 1.54
CA ASP A 52 6.12 -3.39 1.06
C ASP A 52 4.98 -3.01 0.11
N ALA A 53 4.21 -1.99 0.52
CA ALA A 53 3.05 -1.45 -0.17
C ALA A 53 1.91 -2.45 -0.46
N THR A 54 1.96 -3.66 0.11
CA THR A 54 0.93 -4.67 -0.09
C THR A 54 -0.38 -4.22 0.54
N CYS A 55 -1.45 -4.19 -0.26
CA CYS A 55 -2.77 -3.69 0.13
C CYS A 55 -2.80 -2.19 0.49
N VAL A 56 -1.70 -1.46 0.30
CA VAL A 56 -1.59 -0.03 0.63
C VAL A 56 -1.67 0.79 -0.65
N ARG A 57 -2.53 1.81 -0.63
CA ARG A 57 -2.58 2.87 -1.63
C ARG A 57 -1.58 3.93 -1.24
N MET A 58 -0.49 4.02 -2.00
CA MET A 58 0.59 4.96 -1.75
C MET A 58 0.88 5.81 -3.00
N PRO A 59 1.43 7.02 -2.83
CA PRO A 59 1.99 7.82 -3.92
C PRO A 59 2.97 7.00 -4.77
N MET A 60 2.84 7.07 -6.10
CA MET A 60 3.67 6.29 -7.02
C MET A 60 4.87 7.08 -7.57
N THR A 61 4.93 8.39 -7.30
CA THR A 61 5.98 9.28 -7.81
C THR A 61 7.08 9.42 -6.75
N PRO A 62 8.29 8.84 -6.93
CA PRO A 62 9.25 8.72 -5.83
C PRO A 62 9.77 10.05 -5.27
N HIS A 63 10.00 11.07 -6.11
CA HIS A 63 10.66 12.31 -5.70
C HIS A 63 9.81 13.18 -4.75
N ASN A 64 8.49 12.97 -4.72
CA ASN A 64 7.56 13.69 -3.86
C ASN A 64 6.66 12.73 -3.05
N ALA A 65 7.00 11.44 -3.00
CA ALA A 65 6.16 10.44 -2.34
C ALA A 65 5.94 10.75 -0.85
N THR A 66 6.93 11.35 -0.19
CA THR A 66 6.87 11.69 1.23
C THR A 66 6.28 13.06 1.50
N PHE A 67 5.91 13.86 0.48
CA PHE A 67 5.46 15.23 0.71
C PHE A 67 4.17 15.28 1.53
N PRO A 68 4.01 16.29 2.40
CA PRO A 68 2.78 16.46 3.16
C PRO A 68 1.61 16.89 2.28
N ILE A 69 0.41 16.65 2.77
CA ILE A 69 -0.80 17.33 2.32
C ILE A 69 -0.99 18.56 3.19
N THR A 70 -1.04 19.74 2.57
CA THR A 70 -1.20 21.04 3.25
C THR A 70 -2.54 21.71 2.92
N ASP A 71 -3.18 21.34 1.80
CA ASP A 71 -4.55 21.73 1.49
C ASP A 71 -5.56 20.79 2.16
N LEU A 72 -6.19 21.25 3.23
CA LEU A 72 -7.11 20.46 4.05
C LEU A 72 -8.46 20.18 3.34
N GLU A 73 -8.75 20.89 2.25
CA GLU A 73 -9.92 20.65 1.41
C GLU A 73 -9.61 19.71 0.23
N SER A 74 -8.34 19.33 0.05
CA SER A 74 -7.93 18.41 -1.01
C SER A 74 -8.55 17.03 -0.83
N ARG A 75 -8.89 16.41 -1.95
CA ARG A 75 -9.31 15.00 -2.00
C ARG A 75 -8.23 14.04 -1.50
N ASP A 76 -6.97 14.45 -1.56
CA ASP A 76 -5.83 13.65 -1.08
C ASP A 76 -5.88 13.45 0.44
N MET A 77 -6.58 14.30 1.19
CA MET A 77 -6.81 14.10 2.64
C MET A 77 -7.42 12.75 2.97
N ALA A 78 -8.20 12.15 2.05
CA ALA A 78 -8.84 10.87 2.30
C ALA A 78 -7.84 9.70 2.36
N CYS A 79 -6.91 9.61 1.40
CA CYS A 79 -6.07 8.42 1.24
C CYS A 79 -4.62 8.71 0.79
N GLY A 80 -4.14 9.94 0.90
CA GLY A 80 -2.82 10.34 0.41
C GLY A 80 -2.84 10.67 -1.09
N TYR A 81 -1.75 11.24 -1.60
CA TYR A 81 -1.57 11.43 -3.05
C TYR A 81 -1.68 10.09 -3.79
N ASP A 82 -2.34 10.11 -4.95
CA ASP A 82 -2.76 8.92 -5.73
C ASP A 82 -3.69 7.93 -5.01
N GLY A 83 -3.99 8.11 -3.72
CA GLY A 83 -4.76 7.17 -2.89
C GLY A 83 -6.25 7.10 -3.21
N THR A 84 -6.75 8.01 -4.06
CA THR A 84 -8.12 7.92 -4.61
C THR A 84 -8.27 6.80 -5.64
N LYS A 85 -7.15 6.23 -6.12
CA LYS A 85 -7.10 5.04 -6.97
C LYS A 85 -6.87 3.81 -6.08
N GLY A 86 -7.75 2.82 -6.16
CA GLY A 86 -7.54 1.55 -5.47
C GLY A 86 -6.38 0.75 -6.05
N VAL A 87 -5.83 -0.16 -5.25
CA VAL A 87 -4.80 -1.11 -5.65
C VAL A 87 -5.37 -2.52 -5.78
N ALA A 88 -4.66 -3.40 -6.47
CA ALA A 88 -5.20 -4.71 -6.84
C ALA A 88 -5.36 -5.68 -5.66
N ARG A 89 -4.67 -5.49 -4.53
CA ARG A 89 -4.71 -6.43 -3.39
C ARG A 89 -5.59 -5.92 -2.25
N VAL A 90 -6.31 -6.84 -1.62
CA VAL A 90 -7.06 -6.59 -0.39
C VAL A 90 -6.63 -7.63 0.64
N CYS A 91 -6.21 -7.17 1.82
CA CYS A 91 -5.65 -8.03 2.85
C CYS A 91 -6.78 -8.57 3.75
N PRO A 92 -6.93 -9.89 3.89
CA PRO A 92 -7.91 -10.45 4.81
C PRO A 92 -7.47 -10.20 6.26
N VAL A 93 -8.40 -9.77 7.10
CA VAL A 93 -8.20 -9.58 8.54
C VAL A 93 -9.38 -10.17 9.30
N SER A 94 -9.14 -10.63 10.52
CA SER A 94 -10.23 -11.02 11.42
C SER A 94 -10.66 -9.85 12.28
N ALA A 95 -11.91 -9.87 12.74
CA ALA A 95 -12.30 -9.09 13.91
C ALA A 95 -11.29 -9.31 15.05
N SER A 96 -11.05 -8.28 15.85
CA SER A 96 -10.07 -8.27 16.96
C SER A 96 -8.60 -8.40 16.56
N SER A 97 -8.26 -8.58 15.27
CA SER A 97 -6.88 -8.50 14.81
C SER A 97 -6.28 -7.13 15.14
N LYS A 98 -5.01 -7.12 15.56
CA LYS A 98 -4.25 -5.92 15.82
C LYS A 98 -3.68 -5.38 14.50
N LEU A 99 -3.87 -4.09 14.25
CA LEU A 99 -3.27 -3.41 13.10
C LEU A 99 -2.12 -2.51 13.56
N THR A 100 -0.99 -2.60 12.86
CA THR A 100 0.15 -1.69 13.01
C THR A 100 0.53 -1.14 11.64
N PHE A 101 0.91 0.13 11.56
CA PHE A 101 1.19 0.82 10.29
C PHE A 101 2.64 1.32 10.29
N GLN A 102 3.41 0.98 9.27
CA GLN A 102 4.79 1.47 9.16
C GLN A 102 4.86 2.73 8.30
N PHE A 103 5.46 3.75 8.86
CA PHE A 103 5.83 4.99 8.20
C PHE A 103 7.33 5.05 8.00
N ARG A 104 7.78 5.39 6.79
CA ARG A 104 9.20 5.44 6.43
C ARG A 104 9.56 6.82 5.89
N GLU A 105 10.71 7.32 6.32
CA GLU A 105 11.32 8.54 5.78
C GLU A 105 11.90 8.28 4.37
N TYR A 106 12.54 7.12 4.19
CA TYR A 106 12.99 6.62 2.89
C TYR A 106 12.07 5.45 2.50
N PRO A 107 11.19 5.61 1.49
CA PRO A 107 10.18 4.61 1.18
C PRO A 107 10.78 3.23 0.89
N ASP A 108 11.90 3.19 0.16
CA ASP A 108 12.66 1.99 -0.21
C ASP A 108 13.48 1.38 0.94
N TYR A 109 13.40 1.99 2.12
CA TYR A 109 14.12 1.59 3.32
C TYR A 109 15.65 1.56 3.13
N SER A 110 16.19 2.36 2.20
CA SER A 110 17.64 2.50 1.99
C SER A 110 18.36 3.02 3.24
N ARG A 111 17.65 3.74 4.10
CA ARG A 111 18.11 4.19 5.42
C ARG A 111 16.96 4.06 6.42
N PRO A 112 17.24 3.72 7.70
CA PRO A 112 16.22 3.75 8.73
C PRO A 112 15.78 5.21 8.98
N GLY A 113 14.50 5.39 9.25
CA GLY A 113 13.90 6.70 9.52
C GLY A 113 12.39 6.61 9.43
N ALA A 114 11.70 7.39 10.26
CA ALA A 114 10.25 7.47 10.30
C ALA A 114 9.79 8.82 9.79
N ILE A 115 10.04 9.86 10.58
CA ILE A 115 9.77 11.27 10.31
C ILE A 115 10.77 12.10 11.13
N ASP A 116 11.12 13.29 10.65
CA ASP A 116 12.05 14.16 11.37
C ASP A 116 11.54 14.51 12.76
N SER A 117 12.47 14.67 13.71
CA SER A 117 12.12 14.88 15.12
C SER A 117 11.43 16.22 15.40
N SER A 118 11.54 17.20 14.49
CA SER A 118 10.80 18.47 14.56
C SER A 118 9.31 18.31 14.27
N HIS A 119 8.87 17.23 13.62
CA HIS A 119 7.50 17.04 13.16
C HIS A 119 6.56 16.59 14.29
N LEU A 120 6.44 17.42 15.33
CA LEU A 120 5.61 17.17 16.50
C LEU A 120 4.12 17.19 16.15
N GLY A 121 3.38 16.19 16.62
CA GLY A 121 1.91 16.20 16.52
C GLY A 121 1.24 14.85 16.78
N PRO A 122 -0.09 14.80 16.66
CA PRO A 122 -0.88 13.63 16.99
C PRO A 122 -0.85 12.58 15.88
N CYS A 123 -1.33 11.37 16.20
CA CYS A 123 -1.70 10.38 15.21
C CYS A 123 -3.14 9.91 15.42
N ALA A 124 -3.76 9.42 14.35
CA ALA A 124 -5.06 8.79 14.40
C ALA A 124 -5.15 7.63 13.40
N VAL A 125 -6.09 6.72 13.62
CA VAL A 125 -6.45 5.68 12.65
C VAL A 125 -7.95 5.71 12.46
N TYR A 126 -8.36 5.79 11.21
CA TYR A 126 -9.76 5.75 10.81
C TYR A 126 -10.07 4.51 9.99
N MET A 127 -11.32 4.09 10.01
CA MET A 127 -11.86 3.07 9.12
C MET A 127 -13.08 3.61 8.39
N LYS A 128 -13.33 3.09 7.17
CA LYS A 128 -14.54 3.37 6.40
C LYS A 128 -15.01 2.08 5.73
N HIS A 129 -16.25 1.68 6.01
CA HIS A 129 -16.89 0.57 5.31
C HIS A 129 -17.21 0.98 3.87
N VAL A 130 -16.89 0.13 2.90
CA VAL A 130 -17.09 0.39 1.48
C VAL A 130 -17.69 -0.83 0.78
N SER A 131 -18.36 -0.62 -0.36
CA SER A 131 -18.87 -1.74 -1.16
C SER A 131 -17.75 -2.50 -1.89
N SER A 132 -16.65 -1.82 -2.21
CA SER A 132 -15.48 -2.38 -2.88
C SER A 132 -14.22 -1.66 -2.43
N ALA A 133 -13.27 -2.38 -1.85
CA ALA A 133 -12.00 -1.81 -1.40
C ALA A 133 -11.09 -1.42 -2.56
N ILE A 134 -11.32 -1.92 -3.78
CA ILE A 134 -10.50 -1.58 -4.96
C ILE A 134 -11.11 -0.48 -5.84
N LYS A 135 -12.42 -0.19 -5.70
CA LYS A 135 -13.13 0.82 -6.51
C LYS A 135 -13.47 2.10 -5.76
N ASP A 136 -13.73 2.01 -4.44
CA ASP A 136 -14.08 3.20 -3.65
C ASP A 136 -12.88 4.14 -3.53
N ASN A 137 -13.09 5.44 -3.78
CA ASN A 137 -12.01 6.43 -3.78
C ASN A 137 -11.70 7.00 -2.39
N GLY A 138 -12.40 6.56 -1.34
CA GLY A 138 -12.23 6.98 0.05
C GLY A 138 -12.86 8.34 0.38
N VAL A 139 -13.03 9.23 -0.60
CA VAL A 139 -13.52 10.59 -0.39
C VAL A 139 -14.97 10.60 0.11
N GLY A 140 -15.28 11.55 0.99
CA GLY A 140 -16.63 11.77 1.51
C GLY A 140 -16.84 11.18 2.90
N ASP A 141 -18.11 11.01 3.26
CA ASP A 141 -18.54 10.53 4.58
C ASP A 141 -18.29 9.02 4.76
N GLY A 142 -18.45 8.54 6.00
CA GLY A 142 -18.34 7.13 6.39
C GLY A 142 -17.09 6.79 7.19
N TRP A 143 -16.21 7.76 7.45
CA TRP A 143 -15.00 7.55 8.25
C TRP A 143 -15.31 7.62 9.73
N PHE A 144 -14.92 6.60 10.49
CA PHE A 144 -14.98 6.58 11.95
C PHE A 144 -13.59 6.34 12.52
N LYS A 145 -13.26 7.02 13.61
CA LYS A 145 -11.97 6.89 14.28
C LYS A 145 -11.95 5.61 15.10
N ILE A 146 -10.90 4.80 14.98
CA ILE A 146 -10.69 3.60 15.81
C ILE A 146 -9.53 3.75 16.78
N ALA A 147 -8.65 4.73 16.55
CA ALA A 147 -7.50 5.03 17.39
C ALA A 147 -7.17 6.52 17.31
N SER A 148 -6.71 7.10 18.41
CA SER A 148 -5.92 8.33 18.37
C SER A 148 -4.92 8.37 19.53
N MET A 149 -3.91 9.19 19.33
CA MET A 149 -2.99 9.63 20.38
C MET A 149 -2.54 11.05 20.08
N GLY A 150 -2.92 11.99 20.93
CA GLY A 150 -2.39 13.35 20.95
C GLY A 150 -1.03 13.47 21.65
N TYR A 151 -0.93 14.44 22.55
CA TYR A 151 0.22 14.62 23.44
C TYR A 151 0.04 13.80 24.71
N ASP A 152 1.02 12.94 25.02
CA ASP A 152 1.04 12.18 26.27
C ASP A 152 1.78 12.95 27.36
N ALA A 153 1.02 13.51 28.31
CA ALA A 153 1.56 14.28 29.43
C ALA A 153 2.45 13.46 30.38
N ALA A 154 2.27 12.14 30.46
CA ALA A 154 3.08 11.29 31.34
C ALA A 154 4.50 11.10 30.79
N SER A 155 4.62 10.82 29.48
CA SER A 155 5.93 10.69 28.83
C SER A 155 6.48 12.00 28.26
N LYS A 156 5.68 13.07 28.23
CA LYS A 156 5.97 14.36 27.59
C LYS A 156 6.31 14.22 26.11
N LYS A 157 5.58 13.37 25.41
CA LYS A 157 5.83 13.06 24.00
C LYS A 157 4.57 13.14 23.16
N TRP A 158 4.73 13.69 21.96
CA TRP A 158 3.76 13.56 20.89
C TRP A 158 3.77 12.15 20.30
N CYS A 159 2.69 11.81 19.59
CA CYS A 159 2.60 10.53 18.92
C CYS A 159 3.69 10.33 17.85
N THR A 160 4.01 11.37 17.06
CA THR A 160 5.09 11.31 16.04
C THR A 160 6.47 11.04 16.64
N GLN A 161 6.74 11.48 17.87
CA GLN A 161 7.98 11.13 18.56
C GLN A 161 8.02 9.64 18.96
N LYS A 162 6.90 9.11 19.48
CA LYS A 162 6.79 7.68 19.79
C LYS A 162 6.85 6.81 18.54
N LEU A 163 6.36 7.32 17.40
CA LEU A 163 6.50 6.68 16.09
C LEU A 163 7.98 6.51 15.72
N SER A 164 8.77 7.59 15.83
CA SER A 164 10.21 7.55 15.53
C SER A 164 10.97 6.62 16.49
N GLU A 165 10.61 6.59 17.77
CA GLU A 165 11.17 5.65 18.76
C GLU A 165 10.88 4.18 18.44
N LYS A 166 9.83 3.91 17.68
CA LYS A 166 9.45 2.57 17.22
C LYS A 166 9.82 2.31 15.77
N ASN A 167 10.84 2.99 15.23
CA ASN A 167 11.31 2.83 13.85
C ASN A 167 10.17 2.94 12.82
N GLY A 168 9.24 3.88 13.04
CA GLY A 168 8.13 4.13 12.12
C GLY A 168 6.92 3.24 12.33
N LEU A 169 6.92 2.35 13.33
CA LEU A 169 5.75 1.51 13.63
C LEU A 169 4.73 2.26 14.48
N LEU A 170 3.66 2.73 13.82
CA LEU A 170 2.48 3.29 14.47
C LEU A 170 1.67 2.15 15.09
N ASP A 171 2.01 1.84 16.35
CA ASP A 171 1.30 0.88 17.18
C ASP A 171 0.60 1.60 18.34
N LEU A 172 -0.68 1.89 18.12
CA LEU A 172 -1.59 2.47 19.11
C LEU A 172 -2.33 1.38 19.93
N GLY A 173 -1.96 0.10 19.78
CA GLY A 173 -2.61 -1.01 20.48
C GLY A 173 -4.04 -1.30 20.03
N VAL A 174 -4.48 -0.74 18.90
CA VAL A 174 -5.85 -0.84 18.44
C VAL A 174 -6.13 -2.14 17.71
N LYS A 175 -7.22 -2.77 18.12
CA LYS A 175 -7.80 -3.95 17.50
C LYS A 175 -8.99 -3.54 16.65
N ILE A 176 -9.22 -4.27 15.57
CA ILE A 176 -10.45 -4.12 14.78
C ILE A 176 -11.64 -4.40 15.70
N PRO A 177 -12.59 -3.45 15.87
CA PRO A 177 -13.72 -3.66 16.75
C PRO A 177 -14.55 -4.88 16.32
N GLU A 178 -14.89 -5.74 17.29
CA GLU A 178 -15.47 -7.06 17.00
C GLU A 178 -16.92 -7.01 16.49
N ASP A 179 -17.64 -5.94 16.81
CA ASP A 179 -19.04 -5.77 16.43
C ASP A 179 -19.20 -5.23 15.01
N LEU A 180 -18.12 -4.80 14.35
CA LEU A 180 -18.14 -4.33 12.97
C LEU A 180 -18.66 -5.41 12.01
N ALA A 181 -19.45 -4.97 11.04
CA ALA A 181 -19.97 -5.81 9.97
C ALA A 181 -18.84 -6.43 9.14
N ARG A 182 -19.01 -7.69 8.73
CA ARG A 182 -18.15 -8.31 7.70
C ARG A 182 -18.22 -7.51 6.40
N GLY A 183 -17.07 -7.23 5.79
CA GLY A 183 -17.04 -6.53 4.51
C GLY A 183 -15.70 -5.88 4.19
N TYR A 184 -15.71 -5.04 3.16
CA TYR A 184 -14.56 -4.26 2.74
C TYR A 184 -14.44 -2.97 3.54
N TYR A 185 -13.22 -2.67 3.95
CA TYR A 185 -12.89 -1.43 4.63
C TYR A 185 -11.65 -0.79 4.04
N LEU A 186 -11.63 0.54 4.04
CA LEU A 186 -10.42 1.32 3.95
C LEU A 186 -9.96 1.66 5.37
N VAL A 187 -8.67 1.53 5.63
CA VAL A 187 -8.05 1.90 6.90
C VAL A 187 -7.04 3.01 6.66
N ARG A 188 -7.21 4.13 7.33
CA ARG A 188 -6.47 5.37 7.12
C ARG A 188 -5.66 5.70 8.38
N PRO A 189 -4.38 5.31 8.46
CA PRO A 189 -3.48 5.90 9.44
C PRO A 189 -3.16 7.35 9.05
N GLU A 190 -3.10 8.20 10.05
CA GLU A 190 -2.86 9.64 9.91
C GLU A 190 -1.80 10.08 10.91
N LEU A 191 -0.86 10.86 10.42
CA LEU A 191 0.03 11.70 11.21
C LEU A 191 -0.27 13.15 10.86
N LEU A 192 -0.39 13.99 11.86
CA LEU A 192 -0.45 15.44 11.69
C LEU A 192 0.81 16.03 12.31
N SER A 193 1.54 16.82 11.53
CA SER A 193 2.65 17.61 12.02
C SER A 193 2.25 19.07 12.18
N LEU A 194 2.60 19.63 13.33
CA LEU A 194 2.20 20.96 13.78
C LEU A 194 3.38 21.94 13.91
N HIS A 195 4.58 21.58 13.42
CA HIS A 195 5.78 22.43 13.56
C HIS A 195 5.65 23.78 12.86
N ASP A 196 4.89 23.84 11.77
CA ASP A 196 4.57 25.07 11.04
C ASP A 196 3.07 25.43 11.10
N ALA A 197 2.31 24.80 12.01
CA ALA A 197 0.87 25.01 12.12
C ALA A 197 0.47 26.44 12.51
N ASP A 198 1.32 27.14 13.26
CA ASP A 198 1.10 28.49 13.79
C ASP A 198 1.63 29.62 12.89
N LYS A 199 2.20 29.29 11.73
CA LYS A 199 2.81 30.27 10.82
C LYS A 199 1.76 31.11 10.10
N ASP A 200 2.22 32.13 9.37
CA ASP A 200 1.38 33.00 8.55
C ASP A 200 1.86 32.94 7.08
N PRO A 201 1.14 32.24 6.17
CA PRO A 201 -0.10 31.50 6.43
C PRO A 201 0.11 30.20 7.25
N PRO A 202 -0.92 29.70 7.99
CA PRO A 202 -0.85 28.44 8.71
C PRO A 202 -0.51 27.25 7.81
N ASN A 203 0.38 26.37 8.26
CA ASN A 203 0.85 25.23 7.47
C ASN A 203 0.89 23.91 8.28
N PRO A 204 -0.25 23.41 8.77
CA PRO A 204 -0.33 22.03 9.28
C PRO A 204 -0.09 21.04 8.14
N GLN A 205 0.63 19.97 8.46
CA GLN A 205 1.07 19.00 7.47
C GLN A 205 0.54 17.60 7.78
N PHE A 206 -0.29 17.07 6.88
CA PHE A 206 -0.85 15.72 7.03
C PHE A 206 -0.04 14.69 6.23
N TYR A 207 0.22 13.55 6.86
CA TYR A 207 0.78 12.35 6.25
C TYR A 207 -0.19 11.20 6.44
N THR A 208 -0.73 10.70 5.34
CA THR A 208 -1.74 9.65 5.38
C THR A 208 -1.64 8.75 4.16
N GLY A 209 -2.34 7.62 4.23
CA GLY A 209 -2.50 6.65 3.16
C GLY A 209 -3.70 5.76 3.48
N CYS A 210 -4.05 4.84 2.59
CA CYS A 210 -5.14 3.90 2.84
C CYS A 210 -4.68 2.46 2.65
N ALA A 211 -4.90 1.61 3.65
CA ALA A 211 -4.86 0.16 3.48
C ALA A 211 -6.24 -0.37 3.08
N GLN A 212 -6.24 -1.39 2.23
CA GLN A 212 -7.42 -2.10 1.75
C GLN A 212 -7.54 -3.43 2.47
N ILE A 213 -8.59 -3.60 3.26
CA ILE A 213 -8.81 -4.83 4.03
C ILE A 213 -10.19 -5.42 3.79
N PHE A 214 -10.29 -6.73 3.99
CA PHE A 214 -11.55 -7.44 4.13
C PHE A 214 -11.66 -7.95 5.57
N VAL A 215 -12.62 -7.42 6.33
CA VAL A 215 -12.86 -7.80 7.72
C VAL A 215 -13.75 -9.03 7.76
N ALA A 216 -13.22 -10.16 8.20
CA ALA A 216 -13.97 -11.34 8.58
C ALA A 216 -14.50 -11.16 10.02
N SER A 217 -15.80 -10.91 10.15
CA SER A 217 -16.46 -10.69 11.44
C SER A 217 -17.82 -11.38 11.50
N ALA A 218 -18.28 -11.74 12.70
CA ALA A 218 -19.68 -12.13 12.94
C ALA A 218 -20.56 -10.91 13.31
N GLY A 219 -19.94 -9.76 13.54
CA GLY A 219 -20.61 -8.49 13.80
C GLY A 219 -21.46 -8.02 12.63
N THR A 220 -22.32 -7.05 12.92
CA THR A 220 -23.26 -6.45 11.95
C THR A 220 -23.32 -4.92 12.07
N ALA A 221 -22.51 -4.33 12.95
CA ALA A 221 -22.54 -2.90 13.21
C ALA A 221 -21.82 -2.12 12.11
N LEU A 222 -22.43 -1.01 11.72
CA LEU A 222 -21.77 0.09 11.03
C LEU A 222 -21.82 1.31 11.96
N PRO A 223 -20.68 1.94 12.27
CA PRO A 223 -20.64 3.11 13.15
C PRO A 223 -21.54 4.24 12.66
N LYS A 224 -22.31 4.84 13.58
CA LYS A 224 -23.23 5.95 13.26
C LYS A 224 -22.50 7.30 13.23
N TYR A 225 -21.52 7.48 14.12
CA TYR A 225 -20.75 8.71 14.22
C TYR A 225 -19.58 8.63 13.24
N THR A 226 -19.84 9.12 12.03
CA THR A 226 -18.85 9.23 10.96
C THR A 226 -18.58 10.69 10.64
N VAL A 227 -17.45 10.93 9.97
CA VAL A 227 -17.08 12.21 9.41
C VAL A 227 -16.76 12.11 7.93
N LYS A 228 -16.82 13.26 7.26
CA LYS A 228 -16.42 13.44 5.87
C LYS A 228 -14.93 13.76 5.79
N ILE A 229 -14.20 13.07 4.91
CA ILE A 229 -12.81 13.40 4.59
C ILE A 229 -12.69 13.66 3.08
N PRO A 230 -12.27 14.86 2.63
CA PRO A 230 -11.98 16.07 3.42
C PRO A 230 -13.24 16.68 4.06
N GLY A 231 -13.04 17.56 5.05
CA GLY A 231 -14.08 18.36 5.70
C GLY A 231 -14.27 18.16 7.21
N TYR A 232 -13.56 17.22 7.83
CA TYR A 232 -13.61 17.00 9.29
C TYR A 232 -12.67 17.93 10.09
N VAL A 233 -11.75 18.60 9.40
CA VAL A 233 -10.87 19.65 9.92
C VAL A 233 -10.90 20.82 8.95
N GLY A 234 -10.88 22.04 9.48
CA GLY A 234 -10.66 23.29 8.76
C GLY A 234 -9.38 23.98 9.23
N ILE A 235 -8.76 24.79 8.37
CA ILE A 235 -7.46 25.43 8.63
C ILE A 235 -7.45 26.34 9.88
N THR A 236 -8.62 26.81 10.31
CA THR A 236 -8.80 27.64 11.51
C THR A 236 -9.11 26.84 12.78
N ASP A 237 -9.24 25.51 12.70
CA ASP A 237 -9.56 24.68 13.85
C ASP A 237 -8.36 24.62 14.81
N LYS A 238 -8.64 24.72 16.12
CA LYS A 238 -7.60 24.66 17.17
C LYS A 238 -6.77 23.37 17.16
N SER A 239 -7.28 22.31 16.52
CA SER A 239 -6.60 21.02 16.40
C SER A 239 -5.48 21.03 15.36
N VAL A 240 -5.56 21.91 14.36
CA VAL A 240 -4.58 22.04 13.26
C VAL A 240 -3.88 23.40 13.25
N LEU A 241 -4.45 24.43 13.88
CA LEU A 241 -3.83 25.73 14.15
C LEU A 241 -3.36 25.75 15.62
N PHE A 242 -2.17 25.22 15.87
CA PHE A 242 -1.63 25.01 17.22
C PHE A 242 -0.14 25.31 17.28
N ASP A 243 0.27 26.20 18.19
CA ASP A 243 1.68 26.49 18.48
C ASP A 243 2.26 25.40 19.40
N VAL A 244 3.04 24.48 18.84
CA VAL A 244 3.72 23.42 19.60
C VAL A 244 4.87 23.91 20.46
N TYR A 245 5.37 25.12 20.23
CA TYR A 245 6.47 25.73 20.97
C TYR A 245 5.98 26.55 22.16
N ASN A 246 4.77 27.11 22.08
CA ASN A 246 4.07 27.76 23.21
C ASN A 246 2.66 27.17 23.40
N PRO A 247 2.54 25.89 23.80
CA PRO A 247 1.28 25.17 23.78
C PRO A 247 0.28 25.66 24.82
N VAL A 248 -0.98 25.81 24.40
CA VAL A 248 -2.14 26.00 25.29
C VAL A 248 -2.83 24.66 25.52
N TRP A 249 -2.87 24.22 26.77
CA TRP A 249 -3.42 22.92 27.15
C TRP A 249 -4.89 23.02 27.64
N PRO A 250 -5.71 21.97 27.45
CA PRO A 250 -5.40 20.71 26.76
C PRO A 250 -5.38 20.88 25.22
N TYR A 251 -4.58 20.06 24.54
CA TYR A 251 -4.60 19.98 23.07
C TYR A 251 -5.94 19.42 22.59
N ALA A 252 -6.57 20.09 21.62
CA ALA A 252 -7.81 19.64 21.02
C ALA A 252 -7.50 18.61 19.91
N GLU A 253 -7.82 17.34 20.14
CA GLU A 253 -7.60 16.32 19.11
C GLU A 253 -8.52 16.53 17.88
N PRO A 254 -8.03 16.34 16.65
CA PRO A 254 -8.83 16.50 15.45
C PRO A 254 -9.84 15.34 15.26
N GLY A 255 -11.02 15.65 14.73
CA GLY A 255 -12.03 14.65 14.35
C GLY A 255 -12.86 14.07 15.51
N PRO A 256 -13.69 13.06 15.23
CA PRO A 256 -14.65 12.52 16.20
C PRO A 256 -13.96 11.72 17.32
N GLU A 257 -14.71 11.37 18.36
CA GLU A 257 -14.24 10.41 19.38
C GLU A 257 -13.97 9.03 18.78
N VAL A 258 -13.14 8.24 19.47
CA VAL A 258 -12.85 6.86 19.10
C VAL A 258 -14.11 6.00 19.21
N TYR A 259 -14.41 5.25 18.16
CA TYR A 259 -15.51 4.30 18.12
C TYR A 259 -15.39 3.26 19.25
N THR A 260 -16.47 3.09 19.99
CA THR A 260 -16.58 2.11 21.08
C THR A 260 -17.68 1.10 20.74
N PRO A 261 -17.37 -0.21 20.69
CA PRO A 261 -18.35 -1.26 20.46
C PRO A 261 -19.59 -1.17 21.36
N GLY A 262 -20.75 -1.53 20.83
CA GLY A 262 -22.01 -1.60 21.59
C GLY A 262 -22.64 -0.26 21.96
N ARG A 263 -22.03 0.89 21.63
CA ARG A 263 -22.61 2.23 21.87
C ARG A 263 -23.42 2.79 20.68
N SER A 264 -23.39 2.14 19.52
CA SER A 264 -24.16 2.56 18.34
C SER A 264 -25.13 1.46 17.91
N PRO A 265 -26.45 1.73 17.76
CA PRO A 265 -27.31 0.85 17.00
C PRO A 265 -26.88 0.95 15.54
N GLY A 266 -26.08 -0.02 15.10
CA GLY A 266 -25.57 -0.05 13.74
C GLY A 266 -26.72 -0.19 12.73
N ARG A 267 -26.55 0.42 11.55
CA ARG A 267 -27.35 0.04 10.38
C ARG A 267 -26.95 -1.40 10.05
N THR A 268 -27.84 -2.36 10.27
CA THR A 268 -27.62 -3.74 9.87
C THR A 268 -27.54 -3.82 8.35
N VAL A 269 -26.46 -4.38 7.82
CA VAL A 269 -26.29 -4.65 6.40
C VAL A 269 -26.27 -6.16 6.16
N GLY A 270 -26.79 -6.59 5.01
CA GLY A 270 -26.65 -7.97 4.56
C GLY A 270 -25.16 -8.32 4.42
N LEU A 271 -24.73 -9.40 5.06
CA LEU A 271 -23.32 -9.77 5.13
C LEU A 271 -22.83 -10.23 3.75
N LEU A 272 -21.82 -9.56 3.22
CA LEU A 272 -21.01 -10.10 2.13
C LEU A 272 -20.34 -11.36 2.68
N GLN A 273 -20.68 -12.53 2.14
CA GLN A 273 -20.36 -13.81 2.80
C GLN A 273 -18.86 -14.12 2.82
N ARG A 274 -18.12 -13.67 1.80
CA ARG A 274 -16.68 -13.93 1.64
C ARG A 274 -16.01 -12.84 0.82
N GLN A 275 -14.71 -12.68 0.98
CA GLN A 275 -13.90 -11.85 0.09
C GLN A 275 -13.96 -12.41 -1.35
N ASP A 276 -14.23 -11.52 -2.30
CA ASP A 276 -14.29 -11.78 -3.75
C ASP A 276 -13.44 -10.79 -4.58
N GLU A 277 -12.84 -9.79 -3.95
CA GLU A 277 -11.97 -8.78 -4.57
C GLU A 277 -10.56 -8.82 -3.96
N GLY A 278 -9.57 -8.52 -4.80
CA GLY A 278 -8.17 -8.37 -4.42
C GLY A 278 -7.48 -9.61 -3.85
N LEU A 279 -8.01 -10.80 -4.15
CA LEU A 279 -7.40 -12.09 -3.87
C LEU A 279 -6.13 -12.29 -4.73
N LEU A 280 -5.13 -12.97 -4.17
CA LEU A 280 -4.03 -13.48 -4.98
C LEU A 280 -4.51 -14.70 -5.75
N PRO A 281 -4.20 -14.82 -7.05
CA PRO A 281 -4.40 -16.08 -7.76
C PRO A 281 -3.61 -17.22 -7.08
N GLY A 282 -4.19 -18.42 -7.04
CA GLY A 282 -3.55 -19.59 -6.40
C GLY A 282 -2.24 -20.02 -7.06
N ASN A 283 -1.96 -19.55 -8.29
CA ASN A 283 -0.72 -19.76 -9.02
C ASN A 283 0.27 -18.59 -8.93
N ALA A 284 -0.01 -17.57 -8.11
CA ALA A 284 0.97 -16.54 -7.81
C ALA A 284 2.19 -17.16 -7.11
N ARG A 285 3.39 -16.81 -7.56
CA ARG A 285 4.67 -17.30 -7.00
C ARG A 285 5.50 -16.23 -6.34
N ILE A 286 5.30 -15.00 -6.77
CA ILE A 286 6.01 -13.85 -6.22
C ILE A 286 5.05 -12.67 -6.16
N VAL A 287 5.20 -11.85 -5.12
CA VAL A 287 4.35 -10.67 -4.86
C VAL A 287 5.24 -9.51 -4.46
N ASN A 288 4.89 -8.32 -4.87
CA ASN A 288 5.53 -7.08 -4.42
C ASN A 288 4.54 -5.96 -4.58
N ALA A 289 4.26 -5.31 -3.46
CA ALA A 289 3.13 -4.45 -3.35
C ALA A 289 1.87 -5.16 -3.83
N ASN A 290 1.25 -4.60 -4.87
CA ASN A 290 -0.03 -5.03 -5.37
C ASN A 290 0.06 -5.82 -6.69
N TRP A 291 1.28 -6.11 -7.15
CA TRP A 291 1.53 -6.95 -8.33
C TRP A 291 1.98 -8.36 -7.92
N TRP A 292 1.71 -9.33 -8.78
CA TRP A 292 2.18 -10.71 -8.61
C TRP A 292 2.61 -11.34 -9.94
N GLY A 293 3.61 -12.23 -9.85
CA GLY A 293 4.07 -13.05 -10.96
C GLY A 293 3.43 -14.42 -10.90
N VAL A 294 2.98 -14.91 -12.05
CA VAL A 294 2.42 -16.26 -12.18
C VAL A 294 3.43 -17.18 -12.83
N GLU A 295 3.56 -18.39 -12.27
CA GLU A 295 4.41 -19.41 -12.84
C GLU A 295 4.01 -19.68 -14.29
N LEU A 296 5.01 -19.77 -15.16
CA LEU A 296 4.78 -20.13 -16.55
C LEU A 296 4.36 -21.59 -16.63
N SER A 297 3.36 -21.87 -17.48
CA SER A 297 2.99 -23.25 -17.80
C SER A 297 4.20 -24.03 -18.29
N SER A 298 4.21 -25.34 -18.03
CA SER A 298 5.26 -26.21 -18.52
C SER A 298 5.32 -26.17 -20.05
N TYR A 299 6.52 -25.99 -20.60
CA TYR A 299 6.79 -26.02 -22.03
C TYR A 299 7.52 -27.31 -22.39
N GLY A 300 7.21 -27.85 -23.57
CA GLY A 300 7.64 -29.16 -24.04
C GLY A 300 6.90 -29.56 -25.33
N ASP A 301 7.29 -30.72 -25.86
CA ASP A 301 6.87 -31.34 -27.13
C ASP A 301 5.34 -31.40 -27.30
N GLU A 302 4.61 -31.41 -26.19
CA GLU A 302 3.18 -31.74 -26.09
C GLU A 302 2.29 -30.53 -25.75
N ASN A 303 2.85 -29.41 -25.25
CA ASN A 303 2.09 -28.33 -24.60
C ASN A 303 1.90 -27.05 -25.41
N GLY A 304 2.40 -26.98 -26.65
CA GLY A 304 2.15 -25.85 -27.57
C GLY A 304 2.79 -24.50 -27.20
N LEU A 305 3.42 -24.36 -26.03
CA LEU A 305 4.27 -23.23 -25.65
C LEU A 305 5.73 -23.58 -25.91
N PHE A 306 6.42 -22.80 -26.76
CA PHE A 306 7.85 -22.99 -27.03
C PHE A 306 8.73 -22.28 -25.98
N PRO A 307 9.97 -22.75 -25.69
CA PRO A 307 10.88 -22.10 -24.73
C PRO A 307 11.08 -20.59 -24.99
N TYR A 308 11.11 -20.18 -26.26
CA TYR A 308 11.15 -18.76 -26.66
C TYR A 308 9.92 -17.99 -26.21
N GLN A 309 8.72 -18.54 -26.40
CA GLN A 309 7.47 -17.91 -25.99
C GLN A 309 7.36 -17.84 -24.45
N ALA A 310 7.82 -18.89 -23.75
CA ALA A 310 7.91 -18.89 -22.29
C ALA A 310 8.85 -17.77 -21.80
N SER A 311 10.05 -17.65 -22.38
CA SER A 311 10.99 -16.56 -22.06
C SER A 311 10.36 -15.18 -22.31
N LYS A 312 9.74 -14.97 -23.48
CA LYS A 312 9.06 -13.71 -23.83
C LYS A 312 7.93 -13.38 -22.85
N SER A 313 7.12 -14.37 -22.48
CA SER A 313 6.05 -14.23 -21.50
C SER A 313 6.57 -13.86 -20.11
N CYS A 314 7.67 -14.49 -19.68
CA CYS A 314 8.33 -14.17 -18.41
C CYS A 314 8.76 -12.70 -18.35
N TYR A 315 9.48 -12.23 -19.37
CA TYR A 315 9.95 -10.85 -19.43
C TYR A 315 8.81 -9.85 -19.63
N SER A 316 7.72 -10.23 -20.30
CA SER A 316 6.51 -9.40 -20.35
C SER A 316 5.91 -9.19 -18.96
N GLN A 317 5.91 -10.23 -18.11
CA GLN A 317 5.53 -10.08 -16.71
C GLN A 317 6.52 -9.18 -15.96
N ALA A 318 7.83 -9.35 -16.16
CA ALA A 318 8.87 -8.51 -15.54
C ALA A 318 8.76 -7.02 -15.90
N ASP A 319 8.48 -6.69 -17.16
CA ASP A 319 8.30 -5.31 -17.62
C ASP A 319 7.05 -4.65 -16.99
N ALA A 320 5.92 -5.36 -17.01
CA ALA A 320 4.69 -4.91 -16.34
C ALA A 320 4.94 -4.67 -14.84
N TYR A 321 5.75 -5.54 -14.25
CA TYR A 321 6.11 -5.48 -12.85
C TYR A 321 6.94 -4.24 -12.51
N TYR A 322 8.05 -3.99 -13.20
CA TYR A 322 8.89 -2.80 -12.97
C TYR A 322 8.12 -1.49 -13.19
N LYS A 323 7.19 -1.45 -14.16
CA LYS A 323 6.31 -0.30 -14.39
C LYS A 323 5.33 -0.04 -13.23
N SER A 324 5.01 -1.07 -12.47
CA SER A 324 4.10 -1.01 -11.30
C SER A 324 4.82 -0.89 -9.96
N ALA A 325 6.16 -0.89 -9.95
CA ALA A 325 6.94 -0.87 -8.72
C ALA A 325 6.72 0.47 -7.97
N PRO A 326 6.32 0.42 -6.69
CA PRO A 326 6.15 1.62 -5.88
C PRO A 326 7.50 2.20 -5.43
N PRO A 327 7.49 3.39 -4.80
CA PRO A 327 8.67 3.96 -4.15
C PRO A 327 9.33 3.06 -3.11
N THR A 328 8.61 2.08 -2.52
CA THR A 328 9.22 1.07 -1.63
C THR A 328 10.17 0.11 -2.36
N GLY A 329 10.21 0.16 -3.69
CA GLY A 329 11.20 -0.51 -4.50
C GLY A 329 10.70 -1.73 -5.24
N SER A 330 11.66 -2.44 -5.82
CA SER A 330 11.44 -3.49 -6.83
C SER A 330 12.19 -4.77 -6.48
N LYS A 331 12.39 -5.05 -5.19
CA LYS A 331 13.26 -6.16 -4.72
C LYS A 331 12.87 -7.49 -5.36
N ASN A 332 11.56 -7.78 -5.36
CA ASN A 332 11.04 -9.02 -5.92
C ASN A 332 10.91 -8.95 -7.46
N CYS A 333 10.99 -7.78 -8.10
CA CYS A 333 11.15 -7.67 -9.56
C CYS A 333 12.46 -8.29 -10.00
N LYS A 334 13.54 -7.99 -9.26
CA LYS A 334 14.89 -8.51 -9.56
C LYS A 334 14.95 -10.03 -9.44
N VAL A 335 14.24 -10.60 -8.46
CA VAL A 335 14.10 -12.05 -8.29
C VAL A 335 13.37 -12.67 -9.49
N TRP A 336 12.27 -12.06 -9.93
CA TRP A 336 11.53 -12.52 -11.10
C TRP A 336 12.34 -12.40 -12.40
N GLU A 337 13.11 -11.33 -12.58
CA GLU A 337 13.99 -11.14 -13.72
C GLU A 337 15.12 -12.18 -13.78
N SER A 338 15.67 -12.58 -12.62
CA SER A 338 16.62 -13.69 -12.53
C SER A 338 15.99 -14.99 -13.03
N ARG A 339 14.74 -15.26 -12.63
CA ARG A 339 13.98 -16.42 -13.13
C ARG A 339 13.77 -16.39 -14.64
N CYS A 340 13.45 -15.22 -15.21
CA CYS A 340 13.32 -15.08 -16.66
C CYS A 340 14.64 -15.31 -17.39
N SER A 341 15.76 -14.95 -16.76
CA SER A 341 17.11 -15.16 -17.29
C SER A 341 17.48 -16.65 -17.35
N GLU A 342 17.07 -17.45 -16.35
CA GLU A 342 17.23 -18.92 -16.37
C GLU A 342 16.47 -19.57 -17.53
N ILE A 343 15.21 -19.18 -17.74
CA ILE A 343 14.37 -19.68 -18.85
C ILE A 343 14.98 -19.30 -20.20
N GLN A 344 15.48 -18.07 -20.33
CA GLN A 344 16.18 -17.64 -21.54
C GLN A 344 17.48 -18.45 -21.76
N GLY A 345 18.22 -18.73 -20.69
CA GLY A 345 19.41 -19.59 -20.72
C GLY A 345 19.08 -21.00 -21.23
N ALA A 346 17.98 -21.60 -20.74
CA ALA A 346 17.48 -22.87 -21.21
C ALA A 346 17.12 -22.84 -22.71
N CYS A 347 16.45 -21.78 -23.21
CA CYS A 347 16.21 -21.62 -24.65
C CYS A 347 17.52 -21.62 -25.44
N LYS A 348 18.52 -20.84 -25.00
CA LYS A 348 19.81 -20.71 -25.67
C LYS A 348 20.57 -22.04 -25.75
N GLN A 349 20.38 -22.92 -24.77
CA GLN A 349 20.96 -24.26 -24.72
C GLN A 349 20.12 -25.30 -25.47
N SER A 350 19.05 -24.89 -26.17
CA SER A 350 18.10 -25.80 -26.85
C SER A 350 17.45 -26.83 -25.92
N ILE A 351 17.28 -26.48 -24.64
CA ILE A 351 16.50 -27.28 -23.70
C ILE A 351 15.02 -27.04 -23.99
N LEU A 352 14.35 -28.05 -24.56
CA LEU A 352 12.99 -27.94 -25.08
C LEU A 352 11.90 -28.16 -24.01
N THR A 353 12.27 -28.69 -22.85
CA THR A 353 11.38 -28.93 -21.72
C THR A 353 11.66 -27.97 -20.57
N GLY A 354 10.62 -27.53 -19.87
CA GLY A 354 10.76 -26.63 -18.72
C GLY A 354 9.42 -26.07 -18.23
N PRO A 355 9.41 -24.97 -17.45
CA PRO A 355 10.57 -24.20 -17.01
C PRO A 355 11.54 -25.03 -16.15
N PRO A 356 12.86 -24.70 -16.15
CA PRO A 356 13.80 -25.28 -15.18
C PRO A 356 13.28 -25.08 -13.76
N ASN A 357 13.65 -25.90 -12.77
CA ASN A 357 13.14 -25.69 -11.40
C ASN A 357 13.54 -24.33 -10.82
#